data_AF-A0A925BQC4-F1
#
_entry.id   AF-A0A925BQC4-F1
#
_cell.length_a   1.000
_cell.length_b   1.000
_cell.length_c   1.000
_cell.angle_alpha   90.00
_cell.angle_beta   90.00
_cell.angle_gamma   90.00
#
_symmetry.space_group_name_H-M   'P 1'
#
loop_
_entity.id
_entity.type
_entity.pdbx_description
1 polymer ?
#
loop_
_entity_poly.entity_id
_entity_poly.type
_entity_poly.pdbx_seq_one_letter_code
_entity_poly.pdbx_strand_id
1 'polypeptide(L)'
;MAIAYNAALQCATAALAACGYRASREAHHFRVIHSLGFTLGVDSNQVGQLDAFRKKRNICDYERAGVVSAAEAKEIASLAKMLLVQLKEWLRTKYPALLPK
;
A
#
# COMPACT_ATOMS: atom_id res chain seq x y z
N MET A 1 -3.72 -5.22 -11.65
CA MET A 1 -2.63 -4.43 -11.00
C MET A 1 -3.13 -3.15 -10.33
N ALA A 2 -3.73 -2.20 -11.06
CA ALA A 2 -4.12 -0.89 -10.51
C ALA A 2 -5.03 -0.94 -9.26
N ILE A 3 -6.04 -1.82 -9.25
CA ILE A 3 -6.96 -1.98 -8.11
C ILE A 3 -6.23 -2.49 -6.86
N ALA A 4 -5.41 -3.54 -7.00
CA ALA A 4 -4.65 -4.11 -5.89
C ALA A 4 -3.60 -3.13 -5.34
N TYR A 5 -2.91 -2.41 -6.22
CA TYR A 5 -2.01 -1.34 -5.81
C TYR A 5 -2.75 -0.24 -5.04
N ASN A 6 -3.91 0.20 -5.55
CA ASN A 6 -4.70 1.21 -4.86
C ASN A 6 -5.19 0.72 -3.49
N ALA A 7 -5.58 -0.56 -3.37
CA ALA A 7 -5.93 -1.15 -2.08
C ALA A 7 -4.77 -1.09 -1.08
N ALA A 8 -3.55 -1.44 -1.50
CA ALA A 8 -2.35 -1.31 -0.68
C ALA A 8 -2.07 0.15 -0.29
N LEU A 9 -2.21 1.09 -1.22
CA LEU A 9 -2.04 2.52 -0.99
C LEU A 9 -3.07 3.07 0.02
N GLN A 10 -4.33 2.63 -0.06
CA GLN A 10 -5.37 3.00 0.90
C GLN A 10 -5.10 2.41 2.28
N CYS A 11 -4.59 1.18 2.37
CA CYS A 11 -4.18 0.60 3.65
C CYS A 11 -3.08 1.44 4.33
N ALA A 12 -2.06 1.82 3.56
CA ALA A 12 -0.98 2.69 4.05
C ALA A 12 -1.49 4.08 4.46
N THR A 13 -2.42 4.66 3.68
CA THR A 13 -3.04 5.95 3.98
C THR A 13 -3.85 5.88 5.28
N ALA A 14 -4.63 4.82 5.46
CA ALA A 14 -5.41 4.60 6.67
C ALA A 14 -4.52 4.43 7.91
N ALA A 15 -3.40 3.70 7.79
CA ALA A 15 -2.43 3.55 8.86
C ALA A 15 -1.82 4.90 9.28
N LEU A 16 -1.42 5.73 8.31
CA LEU A 16 -0.94 7.10 8.57
C LEU A 16 -2.00 7.97 9.26
N ALA A 17 -3.23 7.94 8.76
CA ALA A 17 -4.32 8.72 9.30
C ALA A 17 -4.66 8.31 10.74
N ALA A 18 -4.62 7.00 11.03
CA ALA A 18 -4.80 6.49 12.40
C ALA A 18 -3.72 7.00 13.36
N CYS A 19 -2.50 7.21 12.88
CA CYS A 19 -1.43 7.86 13.64
C CYS A 19 -1.55 9.39 13.70
N GLY A 20 -2.57 10.01 13.08
CA GLY A 20 -2.75 11.47 13.05
C GLY A 20 -1.91 12.19 12.00
N TYR A 21 -1.30 11.46 11.06
CA TYR A 21 -0.45 12.04 10.01
C TYR A 21 -1.13 12.02 8.64
N ARG A 22 -0.69 12.93 7.77
CA ARG A 22 -1.06 12.97 6.35
C ARG A 22 0.19 13.21 5.51
N ALA A 23 0.34 12.47 4.43
CA ALA A 23 1.43 12.71 3.48
C ALA A 23 1.24 14.04 2.73
N SER A 24 2.34 14.75 2.50
CA SER A 24 2.35 15.93 1.61
C SER A 24 1.92 15.55 0.19
N ARG A 25 1.41 16.53 -0.57
CA ARG A 25 0.98 16.34 -1.97
C ARG A 25 2.14 15.95 -2.87
N GLU A 26 3.34 16.45 -2.59
CA GLU A 26 4.54 16.10 -3.34
C GLU A 26 5.00 14.66 -3.03
N ALA A 27 5.21 13.88 -4.10
CA ALA A 27 5.57 12.47 -4.00
C ALA A 27 4.63 11.65 -3.09
N HIS A 28 3.33 11.99 -3.09
CA HIS A 28 2.32 11.44 -2.18
C HIS A 28 2.38 9.91 -2.07
N HIS A 29 2.34 9.20 -3.19
CA HIS A 29 2.33 7.73 -3.20
C HIS A 29 3.61 7.14 -2.60
N PHE A 30 4.76 7.73 -2.91
CA PHE A 30 6.04 7.29 -2.37
C PHE A 30 6.05 7.43 -0.84
N ARG A 31 5.68 8.61 -0.33
CA ARG A 31 5.66 8.87 1.12
C ARG A 31 4.67 7.97 1.85
N VAL A 32 3.47 7.78 1.29
CA VAL A 32 2.46 6.89 1.85
C VAL A 32 2.96 5.45 1.90
N ILE A 33 3.52 4.91 0.82
CA ILE A 33 4.00 3.51 0.81
C ILE A 33 5.19 3.32 1.77
N HIS A 34 6.14 4.24 1.80
CA HIS A 34 7.28 4.16 2.73
C HIS A 34 6.87 4.31 4.20
N SER A 35 5.74 4.97 4.48
CA SER A 35 5.23 5.05 5.85
C SER A 35 4.84 3.70 6.47
N LEU A 36 4.64 2.67 5.66
CA LEU A 36 4.29 1.32 6.13
C LEU A 36 5.35 0.73 7.05
N GLY A 37 6.64 1.07 6.86
CA GLY A 37 7.70 0.65 7.76
C GLY A 37 7.60 1.27 9.14
N PHE A 38 7.02 2.47 9.25
CA PHE A 38 6.85 3.19 10.52
C PHE A 38 5.51 2.92 11.20
N THR A 39 4.48 2.52 10.45
CA THR A 39 3.12 2.31 10.96
C THR A 39 2.83 0.83 11.23
N LEU A 40 2.73 0.04 10.17
CA LEU A 40 2.41 -1.39 10.22
C LEU A 40 3.65 -2.28 10.43
N GLY A 41 4.86 -1.69 10.49
CA GLY A 41 6.10 -2.43 10.65
C GLY A 41 6.44 -3.32 9.44
N VAL A 42 5.98 -2.93 8.25
CA VAL A 42 6.20 -3.68 7.01
C VAL A 42 7.68 -3.66 6.65
N ASP A 43 8.21 -4.82 6.27
CA ASP A 43 9.62 -4.96 5.87
C ASP A 43 9.96 -4.11 4.64
N SER A 44 11.20 -3.63 4.61
CA SER A 44 11.82 -2.89 3.52
C SER A 44 11.71 -3.57 2.15
N ASN A 45 11.79 -4.91 2.05
CA ASN A 45 11.63 -5.59 0.76
C ASN A 45 10.19 -5.48 0.25
N GLN A 46 9.20 -5.63 1.13
CA GLN A 46 7.79 -5.49 0.77
C GLN A 46 7.43 -4.05 0.37
N VAL A 47 7.99 -3.06 1.07
CA VAL A 47 7.91 -1.64 0.67
C VAL A 47 8.55 -1.44 -0.72
N GLY A 48 9.73 -2.01 -0.94
CA GLY A 48 10.42 -1.97 -2.23
C GLY A 48 9.62 -2.59 -3.37
N GLN A 49 8.95 -3.72 -3.13
CA GLN A 49 8.05 -4.36 -4.10
C GLN A 49 6.88 -3.44 -4.47
N LEU A 50 6.24 -2.80 -3.49
CA LEU A 50 5.15 -1.84 -3.75
C LEU A 50 5.64 -0.62 -4.53
N ASP A 51 6.84 -0.13 -4.27
CA ASP A 51 7.44 0.97 -5.04
C ASP A 51 7.78 0.57 -6.48
N ALA A 52 8.25 -0.66 -6.69
CA ALA A 52 8.47 -1.20 -8.03
C ALA A 52 7.15 -1.28 -8.82
N PHE A 53 6.07 -1.75 -8.18
CA PHE A 53 4.74 -1.75 -8.80
C PHE A 53 4.21 -0.34 -9.07
N ARG A 54 4.51 0.65 -8.21
CA ARG A 54 4.19 2.07 -8.44
C ARG A 54 4.87 2.59 -9.71
N LYS A 55 6.16 2.33 -9.87
CA LYS A 55 6.94 2.75 -11.06
C LYS A 55 6.40 2.08 -12.33
N LYS A 56 6.13 0.77 -12.27
CA LYS A 56 5.56 0.01 -13.39
C LYS A 56 4.16 0.53 -13.79
N ARG A 57 3.33 0.97 -12.86
CA ARG A 57 2.03 1.57 -13.17
C ARG A 57 2.19 2.84 -14.03
N ASN A 58 3.11 3.73 -13.65
CA ASN A 58 3.36 4.95 -14.42
C ASN A 58 3.86 4.65 -15.84
N ILE A 59 4.61 3.55 -16.03
CA ILE A 59 5.12 3.13 -17.34
C ILE A 59 4.02 2.46 -18.17
N CYS A 60 3.23 1.55 -17.60
CA CYS A 60 2.13 0.88 -18.31
C CYS A 60 1.03 1.82 -18.81
N ASP A 61 0.80 2.94 -18.11
CA ASP A 61 -0.17 3.96 -18.54
C ASP A 61 0.34 4.77 -19.76
N TYR A 62 1.65 4.74 -20.08
CA TYR A 62 2.27 5.50 -21.18
C TYR A 62 2.85 4.63 -22.32
N GLU A 63 3.32 3.41 -22.04
CA GLU A 63 3.90 2.50 -23.03
C GLU A 63 3.22 1.12 -22.99
N ARG A 64 2.28 0.90 -23.92
CA ARG A 64 1.60 -0.37 -24.26
C ARG A 64 0.93 -1.13 -23.11
N ALA A 65 -0.40 -1.28 -23.25
CA ALA A 65 -1.14 -2.37 -22.63
C ALA A 65 -0.49 -3.73 -22.99
N GLY A 66 0.20 -4.35 -22.02
CA GLY A 66 0.84 -5.66 -22.22
C GLY A 66 1.99 -6.03 -21.28
N VAL A 67 2.50 -5.11 -20.44
CA VAL A 67 3.75 -5.34 -19.67
C VAL A 67 3.55 -6.06 -18.33
N VAL A 68 2.31 -6.21 -17.83
CA VAL A 68 2.04 -6.87 -16.55
C VAL A 68 1.67 -8.33 -16.76
N SER A 69 2.48 -9.24 -16.22
CA SER A 69 2.21 -10.68 -16.20
C SER A 69 1.10 -11.05 -15.20
N ALA A 70 0.43 -12.18 -15.44
CA ALA A 70 -0.54 -12.73 -14.49
C ALA A 70 0.08 -13.04 -13.11
N ALA A 71 1.37 -13.41 -13.09
CA ALA A 71 2.13 -13.64 -11.87
C ALA A 71 2.26 -12.35 -11.04
N GLU A 72 2.69 -11.25 -11.65
CA GLU A 72 2.79 -9.94 -10.98
C GLU A 72 1.44 -9.44 -10.47
N ALA A 73 0.36 -9.65 -11.24
CA ALA A 73 -0.98 -9.32 -10.82
C ALA A 73 -1.41 -10.11 -9.58
N LYS A 74 -1.02 -11.39 -9.48
CA LYS A 74 -1.28 -12.24 -8.31
C LYS A 74 -0.42 -11.84 -7.11
N GLU A 75 0.84 -11.49 -7.33
CA GLU A 75 1.76 -11.03 -6.28
C GLU A 75 1.25 -9.77 -5.60
N ILE A 76 0.90 -8.73 -6.37
CA ILE A 76 0.40 -7.49 -5.77
C ILE A 76 -0.95 -7.69 -5.06
N ALA A 77 -1.80 -8.59 -5.56
CA ALA A 77 -3.06 -8.91 -4.91
C ALA A 77 -2.83 -9.62 -3.58
N SER A 78 -1.82 -10.50 -3.52
CA SER A 78 -1.40 -11.16 -2.28
C SER A 78 -0.88 -10.15 -1.26
N LEU A 79 0.03 -9.25 -1.67
CA LEU A 79 0.56 -8.19 -0.81
C LEU A 79 -0.54 -7.27 -0.29
N ALA A 80 -1.47 -6.84 -1.15
CA ALA A 80 -2.58 -5.99 -0.74
C ALA A 80 -3.50 -6.68 0.30
N LYS A 81 -3.77 -7.98 0.12
CA LYS A 81 -4.55 -8.77 1.10
C LYS A 81 -3.82 -8.88 2.44
N MET A 82 -2.52 -9.17 2.41
CA MET A 82 -1.69 -9.25 3.61
C MET A 82 -1.69 -7.92 4.37
N LEU A 83 -1.49 -6.78 3.68
CA LEU A 83 -1.54 -5.46 4.30
C LEU A 83 -2.90 -5.15 4.92
N LEU A 84 -4.00 -5.56 4.28
CA LEU A 84 -5.34 -5.36 4.83
C LEU A 84 -5.55 -6.15 6.14
N VAL A 85 -5.04 -7.38 6.21
CA VAL A 85 -5.11 -8.20 7.43
C VAL A 85 -4.29 -7.53 8.54
N GLN A 86 -3.03 -7.18 8.26
CA GLN A 86 -2.15 -6.51 9.22
C GLN A 86 -2.74 -5.19 9.71
N LEU A 87 -3.30 -4.36 8.82
CA LEU A 87 -3.95 -3.11 9.18
C LEU A 87 -5.11 -3.35 10.15
N LYS A 88 -5.98 -4.33 9.88
CA LYS A 88 -7.14 -4.61 10.75
C LYS A 88 -6.70 -5.07 12.14
N GLU A 89 -5.72 -5.96 12.22
CA GLU A 89 -5.17 -6.44 13.49
C GLU A 89 -4.47 -5.31 14.25
N TRP A 90 -3.67 -4.51 13.55
CA TRP A 90 -2.99 -3.36 14.11
C TRP A 90 -3.97 -2.29 14.62
N LEU A 91 -5.04 -1.98 13.87
CA LEU A 91 -6.08 -1.07 14.35
C LEU A 91 -6.80 -1.61 15.59
N ARG A 92 -7.12 -2.91 15.63
CA ARG A 92 -7.75 -3.53 16.81
C ARG A 92 -6.89 -3.43 18.06
N THR A 93 -5.57 -3.53 17.91
CA THR A 93 -4.63 -3.53 19.03
C THR A 93 -4.22 -2.13 19.47
N LYS A 94 -3.97 -1.21 18.51
CA LYS A 94 -3.43 0.13 18.79
C LYS A 94 -4.47 1.24 18.79
N TYR A 95 -5.53 1.12 17.99
CA TYR A 95 -6.54 2.17 17.78
C TYR A 95 -7.97 1.61 17.79
N PRO A 96 -8.38 0.86 18.84
CA PRO A 96 -9.69 0.19 18.85
C PRO A 96 -10.86 1.19 18.74
N ALA A 97 -10.69 2.42 19.20
CA ALA A 97 -11.70 3.47 19.12
C ALA A 97 -12.00 3.94 17.68
N LEU A 98 -11.14 3.65 16.70
CA LEU A 98 -11.34 3.99 15.28
C LEU A 98 -12.12 2.92 14.51
N LEU A 99 -12.39 1.76 15.13
CA LEU A 99 -13.14 0.70 14.48
C LEU A 99 -14.65 0.96 14.62
N PRO A 100 -15.44 0.63 13.58
CA PRO A 100 -16.89 0.61 13.71
C PRO A 100 -17.29 -0.31 14.87
N LYS A 101 -18.30 0.10 15.64
CA LYS A 101 -18.93 -0.74 16.65
C LYS A 101 -19.66 -1.91 16.00
#